data_AF-A0A658NFL0-F1
#
_entry.id   AF-A0A658NFL0-F1
#
_cell.length_a   1.000
_cell.length_b   1.000
_cell.length_c   1.000
_cell.angle_alpha   90.00
_cell.angle_beta   90.00
_cell.angle_gamma   90.00
#
_symmetry.space_group_name_H-M   'P 1'
#
loop_
_entity.id
_entity.type
_entity.pdbx_description
1 polymer ?
#
loop_
_entity_poly.entity_id
_entity_poly.type
_entity_poly.pdbx_seq_one_letter_code
_entity_poly.pdbx_strand_id
1 'polypeptide(L)' 'IGRLSIYVERLLSGKQNPHAPLTVVSEAPGTALLDGGAGMGQVIALRAMELAIRKAKETGISGVAVRNSSHFGFAG' A
#
# COMPACT_ATOMS: atom_id res chain seq x y z
N ILE A 1 -3.77 9.10 20.61
CA ILE A 1 -3.41 9.31 19.18
C ILE A 1 -1.98 9.83 19.12
N GLY A 2 -0.99 9.00 18.76
CA GLY A 2 0.44 9.38 18.84
C GLY A 2 1.10 9.78 17.51
N ARG A 3 0.57 9.33 16.37
CA ARG A 3 1.18 9.54 15.03
C ARG A 3 0.39 10.47 14.10
N LEU A 4 -0.77 10.97 14.53
CA LEU A 4 -1.62 11.81 13.69
C LEU A 4 -0.92 13.10 13.27
N SER A 5 -0.22 13.77 14.20
CA SER A 5 0.55 14.99 13.91
C SER A 5 1.56 14.76 12.79
N ILE A 6 2.30 13.66 12.84
CA ILE A 6 3.29 13.28 11.83
C ILE A 6 2.63 13.04 10.46
N TYR A 7 1.47 12.39 10.43
CA TYR A 7 0.74 12.17 9.16
C TYR A 7 0.27 13.49 8.56
N VAL A 8 -0.28 14.40 9.38
CA VAL A 8 -0.71 15.72 8.91
C VAL A 8 0.48 16.53 8.39
N GLU A 9 1.60 16.54 9.12
CA GLU A 9 2.81 17.24 8.68
C GLU A 9 3.33 16.71 7.33
N ARG A 10 3.33 15.40 7.12
CA ARG A 10 3.77 14.77 5.88
C ARG A 10 2.86 15.07 4.69
N LEU A 11 1.55 15.15 4.93
CA LEU A 11 0.59 15.58 3.91
C LEU A 11 0.79 17.05 3.54
N LEU A 12 0.89 17.93 4.54
CA LEU A 12 1.08 19.38 4.32
C LEU A 12 2.42 19.71 3.66
N SER A 13 3.47 18.94 3.96
CA SER A 13 4.80 19.11 3.34
C SER A 13 4.94 18.44 1.97
N GLY A 14 3.91 17.77 1.45
CA GLY A 14 3.95 17.06 0.16
C GLY A 14 4.80 15.79 0.16
N LYS A 15 5.31 15.35 1.32
CA LYS A 15 6.05 14.08 1.46
C LYS A 15 5.16 12.86 1.27
N GLN A 16 3.84 13.03 1.42
CA GLN A 16 2.85 12.01 1.12
C GLN A 16 1.80 12.60 0.17
N ASN A 17 1.46 11.85 -0.88
CA ASN A 17 0.44 12.27 -1.85
C ASN A 17 -0.93 11.69 -1.45
N PRO A 18 -1.91 12.52 -1.03
CA PRO A 18 -3.24 12.05 -0.66
C PRO A 18 -4.03 11.47 -1.85
N HIS A 19 -3.62 11.79 -3.08
CA HIS A 19 -4.23 11.34 -4.33
C HIS A 19 -3.31 10.38 -5.11
N ALA A 20 -2.39 9.70 -4.43
CA ALA A 20 -1.44 8.81 -5.08
C ALA A 20 -2.15 7.70 -5.88
N PRO A 21 -1.80 7.50 -7.16
CA PRO A 21 -2.28 6.36 -7.91
C PRO A 21 -1.55 5.09 -7.46
N LEU A 22 -2.31 4.06 -7.09
CA LEU A 22 -1.75 2.73 -6.84
C LEU A 22 -1.62 2.00 -8.17
N THR A 23 -0.40 1.74 -8.60
CA THR A 23 -0.11 1.19 -9.93
C THR A 23 0.42 -0.24 -9.83
N VAL A 24 -0.05 -1.13 -10.70
CA VAL A 24 0.52 -2.48 -10.83
C VAL A 24 1.75 -2.40 -11.72
N VAL A 25 2.93 -2.74 -11.19
CA VAL A 25 4.20 -2.72 -11.92
C VAL A 25 4.45 -4.06 -12.62
N SER A 26 4.09 -5.16 -11.96
CA SER A 26 4.16 -6.50 -12.52
C SER A 26 3.17 -7.41 -11.81
N GLU A 27 2.60 -8.38 -12.54
CA GLU A 27 1.57 -9.27 -12.02
C GLU A 27 1.73 -10.70 -12.55
N ALA A 28 1.47 -11.67 -11.69
CA ALA A 28 1.32 -13.09 -12.00
C ALA A 28 0.14 -13.66 -11.19
N PRO A 29 -0.30 -14.91 -11.41
CA PRO A 29 -1.47 -15.46 -10.71
C PRO A 29 -1.39 -15.34 -9.18
N GLY A 30 -0.27 -15.73 -8.58
CA GLY A 30 -0.06 -15.69 -7.12
C GLY A 30 0.77 -14.51 -6.61
N THR A 31 1.22 -13.59 -7.48
CA THR A 31 2.09 -12.48 -7.03
C THR A 31 1.80 -11.16 -7.73
N ALA A 32 2.14 -10.05 -7.07
CA ALA A 32 2.12 -8.73 -7.68
C ALA A 32 3.18 -7.80 -7.06
N LEU A 33 3.65 -6.84 -7.85
CA LEU A 33 4.42 -5.69 -7.39
C LEU A 33 3.58 -4.43 -7.63
N LEU A 34 3.36 -3.66 -6.57
CA LEU A 34 2.62 -2.40 -6.60
C LEU A 34 3.56 -1.21 -6.37
N ASP A 35 3.32 -0.12 -7.08
CA ASP A 35 3.90 1.20 -6.82
C ASP A 35 2.85 2.08 -6.10
N GLY A 36 3.19 2.51 -4.89
CA GLY A 36 2.31 3.30 -4.04
C GLY A 36 2.25 4.80 -4.35
N GLY A 37 3.07 5.31 -5.26
CA GLY A 37 3.03 6.72 -5.67
C GLY A 37 3.26 7.73 -4.54
N ALA A 38 4.06 7.38 -3.53
CA ALA A 38 4.26 8.13 -2.29
C ALA A 38 2.96 8.36 -1.48
N GLY A 39 1.95 7.50 -1.65
CA GLY A 39 0.68 7.64 -0.96
C GLY A 39 0.71 7.26 0.52
N MET A 40 -0.46 7.41 1.14
CA MET A 40 -0.68 7.03 2.54
C MET A 40 -0.55 5.51 2.72
N GLY A 41 0.40 5.11 3.57
CA GLY A 41 0.76 3.71 3.78
C GLY A 41 -0.43 2.85 4.19
N GLN A 42 -1.33 3.39 5.02
CA GLN A 42 -2.53 2.69 5.47
C GLN A 42 -3.46 2.36 4.30
N VAL A 43 -3.66 3.31 3.38
CA VAL A 43 -4.53 3.15 2.20
C VAL A 43 -3.91 2.17 1.23
N ILE A 44 -2.60 2.29 0.98
CA ILE A 44 -1.87 1.41 0.08
C ILE A 44 -1.85 -0.03 0.62
N ALA A 45 -1.59 -0.20 1.91
CA ALA A 45 -1.54 -1.51 2.56
C ALA A 45 -2.89 -2.23 2.52
N LEU A 46 -3.99 -1.51 2.78
CA LEU A 46 -5.33 -2.07 2.69
C LEU A 46 -5.60 -2.62 1.28
N ARG A 47 -5.35 -1.82 0.24
CA ARG A 47 -5.57 -2.21 -1.16
C ARG A 47 -4.63 -3.35 -1.60
N ALA A 48 -3.38 -3.34 -1.14
CA ALA A 48 -2.41 -4.41 -1.41
C ALA A 48 -2.86 -5.73 -0.76
N MET A 49 -3.35 -5.68 0.48
CA MET A 49 -3.88 -6.84 1.18
C MET A 49 -5.14 -7.39 0.51
N GLU A 50 -6.06 -6.52 0.08
CA GLU A 50 -7.23 -6.93 -0.70
C GLU A 50 -6.84 -7.67 -1.99
N LEU A 51 -5.82 -7.18 -2.71
CA LEU A 51 -5.28 -7.87 -3.89
C LEU A 51 -4.68 -9.23 -3.52
N ALA A 52 -3.88 -9.30 -2.45
CA ALA A 52 -3.28 -10.54 -1.99
C ALA A 52 -4.34 -11.59 -1.61
N ILE A 53 -5.39 -11.19 -0.90
CA ILE A 53 -6.52 -12.06 -0.54
C ILE A 53 -7.25 -12.55 -1.79
N ARG A 54 -7.52 -11.68 -2.78
CA ARG A 54 -8.15 -12.10 -4.04
C ARG A 54 -7.31 -13.14 -4.77
N LYS A 55 -6.01 -12.89 -4.96
CA LYS A 55 -5.09 -13.82 -5.61
C LYS A 55 -4.95 -15.14 -4.85
N ALA A 56 -4.89 -15.10 -3.53
CA ALA A 56 -4.82 -16.30 -2.70
C ALA A 56 -6.07 -17.18 -2.83
N LYS A 57 -7.25 -16.60 -3.01
CA LYS A 57 -8.48 -17.37 -3.29
C LYS A 57 -8.41 -18.14 -4.62
N GLU A 58 -7.69 -17.61 -5.61
CA GLU A 58 -7.56 -18.22 -6.94
C GLU A 58 -6.41 -19.24 -7.01
N THR A 59 -5.34 -19.02 -6.25
CA THR A 59 -4.08 -19.77 -6.38
C THR A 59 -3.66 -20.55 -5.14
N GLY A 60 -4.43 -20.47 -4.05
CA GLY A 60 -4.15 -21.10 -2.76
C GLY A 60 -3.17 -20.32 -1.88
N ILE A 61 -2.26 -19.52 -2.46
CA ILE A 61 -1.31 -18.67 -1.75
C ILE A 61 -0.98 -17.43 -2.58
N SER A 62 -0.74 -16.28 -1.93
CA SER A 62 -0.34 -15.06 -2.64
C SER A 62 0.73 -14.26 -1.91
N GLY A 63 1.59 -13.59 -2.69
CA GLY A 63 2.57 -12.61 -2.21
C GLY A 63 2.48 -11.29 -2.97
N VAL A 64 2.23 -10.19 -2.28
CA VAL A 64 2.19 -8.85 -2.90
C VAL A 64 3.26 -7.96 -2.28
N ALA A 65 4.17 -7.46 -3.11
CA ALA A 65 5.18 -6.49 -2.71
C ALA A 65 4.72 -5.06 -3.05
N VAL A 66 5.07 -4.10 -2.22
CA VAL A 66 4.76 -2.68 -2.43
C VAL A 66 6.04 -1.86 -2.33
N ARG A 67 6.30 -1.02 -3.32
CA ARG A 67 7.35 0.01 -3.29
C ARG A 67 6.75 1.40 -3.29
N ASN A 68 7.56 2.40 -2.96
CA ASN A 68 7.16 3.82 -3.02
C ASN A 68 5.86 4.10 -2.24
N SER A 69 5.73 3.47 -1.08
CA SER A 69 4.65 3.68 -0.10
C SER A 69 5.23 4.36 1.14
N SER A 70 4.44 4.48 2.19
CA SER A 70 4.84 5.08 3.46
C SER A 70 4.41 4.22 4.66
N HIS A 71 4.69 4.69 5.86
CA HIS A 71 4.39 3.98 7.09
C HIS A 71 2.89 3.63 7.19
N PHE A 72 2.57 2.33 7.25
CA PHE A 72 1.19 1.82 7.22
C PHE A 72 0.53 1.62 8.59
N GLY A 73 1.21 2.00 9.68
CA GLY A 73 0.70 1.73 11.03
C GLY A 73 1.18 0.39 11.57
N PHE A 74 0.27 -0.29 12.27
CA PHE A 74 0.49 -1.61 12.84
C PHE A 74 0.15 -2.67 11.79
N ALA A 75 0.94 -3.74 11.72
CA ALA A 75 0.83 -4.73 10.66
C ALA A 75 -0.35 -5.71 10.85
N GLY A 76 -0.81 -5.91 12.07
CA GLY A 76 -1.83 -6.89 12.42
C GLY A 76 -1.57 -7.50 13.79
#